data_AF-A0A496XMZ3-F1
#
_entry.id   AF-A0A496XMZ3-F1
#
_cell.length_a   1.000
_cell.length_b   1.000
_cell.length_c   1.000
_cell.angle_alpha   90.00
_cell.angle_beta   90.00
_cell.angle_gamma   90.00
#
_symmetry.space_group_name_H-M   'P 1'
#
loop_
_entity.id
_entity.type
_entity.pdbx_description
1 polymer ?
#
loop_
_entity_poly.entity_id
_entity_poly.type
_entity_poly.pdbx_seq_one_letter_code
_entity_poly.pdbx_strand_id
1 'polypeptide(L)'
;MLSRKQHDVEGISLPDEWTNEFTGLLNSIYKDECNRANKSFYILGFTYPNEVLLAISFMDDQDMNALPVTLIISADLKEGQKAKKLLDTLIDSVGVFFDSHFGNTEGNDYNTSWSNETFRNIEIFYQVSRENILLTLKADELLK
;
A
#
# COMPACT_ATOMS: atom_id res chain seq x y z
N MET A 1 12.74 -4.31 -0.38
CA MET A 1 12.44 -5.54 0.42
C MET A 1 10.94 -5.87 0.61
N LEU A 2 10.00 -5.21 -0.11
CA LEU A 2 8.56 -5.27 0.17
C LEU A 2 7.75 -6.25 -0.70
N SER A 3 8.36 -6.86 -1.73
CA SER A 3 7.66 -7.72 -2.68
C SER A 3 7.19 -9.02 -2.03
N ARG A 4 6.04 -9.54 -2.46
CA ARG A 4 5.58 -10.86 -2.01
C ARG A 4 6.39 -11.97 -2.68
N LYS A 5 6.67 -11.82 -3.97
CA LYS A 5 7.45 -12.80 -4.72
C LYS A 5 8.94 -12.46 -4.65
N GLN A 6 9.76 -13.50 -4.80
CA GLN A 6 11.18 -13.33 -5.08
C GLN A 6 11.33 -12.93 -6.54
N HIS A 7 12.11 -11.89 -6.80
CA HIS A 7 12.38 -11.39 -8.14
C HIS A 7 13.88 -11.36 -8.39
N ASP A 8 14.27 -11.73 -9.61
CA ASP A 8 15.66 -11.67 -10.08
C ASP A 8 16.02 -10.27 -10.65
N VAL A 9 15.03 -9.38 -10.72
CA VAL A 9 15.15 -8.02 -11.26
C VAL A 9 14.68 -7.00 -10.24
N GLU A 10 15.26 -5.79 -10.29
CA GLU A 10 14.75 -4.67 -9.50
C GLU A 10 13.35 -4.27 -9.96
N GLY A 11 12.51 -3.90 -8.99
CA GLY A 11 11.18 -3.37 -9.25
C GLY A 11 11.25 -2.00 -9.91
N ILE A 12 10.35 -1.75 -10.86
CA ILE A 12 10.20 -0.45 -11.48
C ILE A 12 9.15 0.32 -10.69
N SER A 13 9.48 1.51 -10.20
CA SER A 13 8.51 2.38 -9.53
C SER A 13 7.37 2.75 -10.48
N LEU A 14 6.14 2.74 -9.97
CA LEU A 14 5.00 3.33 -10.69
C LEU A 14 5.24 4.85 -10.86
N PRO A 15 4.64 5.48 -11.88
CA PRO A 15 4.84 6.91 -12.12
C PRO A 15 4.46 7.76 -10.92
N ASP A 16 5.33 8.70 -10.55
CA ASP A 16 5.13 9.58 -9.39
C ASP A 16 3.80 10.35 -9.48
N GLU A 17 3.42 10.79 -10.67
CA GLU A 17 2.14 11.46 -10.93
C GLU A 17 0.96 10.60 -10.46
N TRP A 18 0.95 9.31 -10.81
CA TRP A 18 -0.11 8.38 -10.42
C TRP A 18 -0.12 8.14 -8.91
N THR A 19 1.04 7.93 -8.29
CA THR A 19 1.13 7.71 -6.83
C THR A 19 0.74 8.97 -6.05
N ASN A 20 1.06 10.17 -6.57
CA ASN A 20 0.69 11.44 -5.96
C ASN A 20 -0.80 11.72 -6.08
N GLU A 21 -1.41 11.44 -7.24
CA GLU A 21 -2.87 11.51 -7.41
C GLU A 21 -3.60 10.58 -6.44
N PHE A 22 -3.14 9.33 -6.32
CA PHE A 22 -3.76 8.37 -5.41
C PHE A 22 -3.56 8.77 -3.94
N THR A 23 -2.37 9.28 -3.60
CA THR A 23 -2.10 9.83 -2.26
C THR A 23 -3.02 11.02 -1.95
N GLY A 24 -3.18 11.94 -2.89
CA GLY A 24 -4.09 13.09 -2.76
C GLY A 24 -5.54 12.65 -2.59
N LEU A 25 -5.96 11.61 -3.32
CA LEU A 25 -7.29 11.03 -3.21
C LEU A 25 -7.56 10.49 -1.80
N LEU A 26 -6.67 9.64 -1.25
CA LEU A 26 -6.86 9.08 0.10
C LEU A 26 -6.86 10.17 1.18
N ASN A 27 -5.92 11.12 1.12
CA ASN A 27 -5.88 12.25 2.05
C ASN A 27 -7.12 13.14 1.95
N SER A 28 -7.75 13.24 0.77
CA SER A 28 -8.99 13.98 0.58
C SER A 28 -10.21 13.22 1.11
N ILE A 29 -10.28 11.90 0.90
CA ILE A 29 -11.39 11.06 1.36
C ILE A 29 -11.39 10.97 2.90
N TYR A 30 -10.23 10.71 3.49
CA TYR A 30 -10.06 10.49 4.93
C TYR A 30 -9.52 11.72 5.66
N LYS A 31 -9.88 12.92 5.18
CA LYS A 31 -9.32 14.18 5.69
C LYS A 31 -9.57 14.36 7.19
N ASP A 32 -10.74 13.96 7.68
CA ASP A 32 -11.11 14.11 9.08
C ASP A 32 -10.32 13.16 9.99
N GLU A 33 -10.06 11.94 9.54
CA GLU A 33 -9.20 10.95 10.19
C GLU A 33 -7.75 11.41 10.22
N CYS A 34 -7.25 11.93 9.09
CA CYS A 34 -5.91 12.51 8.96
C CYS A 34 -5.70 13.64 9.97
N ASN A 35 -6.63 14.60 10.03
CA ASN A 35 -6.58 15.72 10.96
C ASN A 35 -6.67 15.28 12.42
N ARG A 36 -7.53 14.31 12.73
CA ARG A 36 -7.72 13.80 14.10
C ARG A 36 -6.49 13.08 14.61
N ALA A 37 -5.82 12.33 13.75
CA ALA A 37 -4.64 11.54 14.10
C ALA A 37 -3.31 12.30 13.92
N ASN A 38 -3.31 13.48 13.31
CA ASN A 38 -2.11 14.19 12.85
C ASN A 38 -1.25 13.32 11.92
N LYS A 39 -1.89 12.66 10.96
CA LYS A 39 -1.25 11.70 10.05
C LYS A 39 -1.69 11.95 8.62
N SER A 40 -0.84 11.54 7.69
CA SER A 40 -1.09 11.60 6.25
C SER A 40 -0.86 10.23 5.61
N PHE A 41 -1.46 10.03 4.44
CA PHE A 41 -1.20 8.87 3.60
C PHE A 41 0.06 9.07 2.74
N TYR A 42 0.82 8.00 2.59
CA TYR A 42 1.96 7.87 1.70
C TYR A 42 1.86 6.58 0.93
N ILE A 43 2.18 6.62 -0.36
CA ILE A 43 2.05 5.47 -1.26
C ILE A 43 3.34 5.25 -2.00
N LEU A 44 3.84 4.02 -1.95
CA LEU A 44 4.88 3.52 -2.83
C LEU A 44 4.27 2.45 -3.74
N GLY A 45 4.53 2.55 -5.05
CA GLY A 45 4.06 1.60 -6.03
C GLY A 45 5.21 1.01 -6.81
N PHE A 46 5.24 -0.32 -6.97
CA PHE A 46 6.24 -1.03 -7.74
C PHE A 46 5.60 -2.05 -8.67
N THR A 47 6.20 -2.24 -9.84
CA THR A 47 5.87 -3.32 -10.77
C THR A 47 7.09 -4.17 -11.07
N TYR A 48 6.85 -5.47 -11.14
CA TYR A 48 7.78 -6.53 -11.53
C TYR A 48 7.15 -7.33 -12.69
N PRO A 49 7.89 -8.22 -13.38
CA PRO A 49 7.33 -8.97 -14.50
C PRO A 49 6.07 -9.79 -14.19
N ASN A 50 5.90 -10.26 -12.95
CA ASN A 50 4.81 -11.15 -12.54
C ASN A 50 4.03 -10.65 -11.29
N GLU A 51 4.28 -9.41 -10.87
CA GLU A 51 3.70 -8.82 -9.65
C GLU A 51 3.56 -7.30 -9.78
N VAL A 52 2.43 -6.77 -9.34
CA VAL A 52 2.30 -5.36 -8.97
C VAL A 52 2.14 -5.28 -7.45
N LEU A 53 2.79 -4.30 -6.83
CA LEU A 53 2.81 -4.09 -5.40
C LEU A 53 2.50 -2.61 -5.10
N LEU A 54 1.62 -2.37 -4.14
CA LEU A 54 1.41 -1.06 -3.54
C LEU A 54 1.63 -1.17 -2.03
N ALA A 55 2.40 -0.24 -1.47
CA ALA A 55 2.53 -0.05 -0.03
C ALA A 55 1.92 1.29 0.33
N ILE A 56 0.87 1.27 1.15
CA ILE A 56 0.09 2.43 1.56
C ILE A 56 0.27 2.58 3.07
N SER A 57 0.84 3.68 3.53
CA SER A 57 1.11 3.94 4.93
C SER A 57 0.38 5.17 5.42
N PHE A 58 -0.31 5.04 6.56
CA PHE A 58 -0.93 6.12 7.31
C PHE A 58 -0.05 6.46 8.52
N MET A 59 0.67 7.58 8.43
CA MET A 59 1.82 7.87 9.28
C MET A 59 1.89 9.35 9.68
N ASP A 60 2.59 9.62 10.78
CA ASP A 60 2.75 10.99 11.28
C ASP A 60 3.87 11.69 10.51
N ASP A 61 3.59 12.90 10.04
CA ASP A 61 4.52 13.69 9.21
C ASP A 61 5.65 14.33 10.04
N GLN A 62 5.43 14.47 11.35
CA GLN A 62 6.34 15.14 12.28
C GLN A 62 7.11 14.15 13.17
N ASP A 63 6.56 12.96 13.41
CA ASP A 63 7.21 11.91 14.19
C ASP A 63 7.33 10.59 13.42
N MET A 64 8.51 10.37 12.82
CA MET A 64 8.82 9.12 12.10
C MET A 64 8.85 7.87 13.00
N ASN A 65 8.89 8.02 14.33
CA ASN A 65 8.83 6.91 15.28
C ASN A 65 7.40 6.56 15.69
N ALA A 66 6.42 7.42 15.38
CA ALA A 66 5.02 7.11 15.62
C ALA A 66 4.61 5.89 14.80
N LEU A 67 3.92 4.94 15.43
CA LEU A 67 3.54 3.69 14.77
C LEU A 67 2.58 3.97 13.62
N PRO A 68 2.96 3.67 12.36
CA PRO A 68 2.11 3.86 11.20
C PRO A 68 1.07 2.74 11.12
N VAL A 69 0.10 2.86 10.22
CA VAL A 69 -0.69 1.72 9.74
C VAL A 69 -0.36 1.53 8.28
N THR A 70 0.22 0.39 7.95
CA THR A 70 0.72 0.13 6.60
C THR A 70 0.01 -1.08 6.01
N LEU A 71 -0.71 -0.85 4.93
CA LEU A 71 -1.25 -1.89 4.06
C LEU A 71 -0.27 -2.11 2.92
N ILE A 72 0.25 -3.33 2.80
CA ILE A 72 0.99 -3.75 1.61
C ILE A 72 0.07 -4.69 0.84
N ILE A 73 -0.27 -4.33 -0.39
CA ILE A 73 -1.15 -5.09 -1.26
C ILE A 73 -0.41 -5.44 -2.56
N SER A 74 -0.58 -6.67 -3.01
CA SER A 74 0.09 -7.29 -4.14
C SER A 74 -0.93 -8.00 -5.02
N ALA A 75 -0.70 -8.02 -6.32
CA ALA A 75 -1.44 -8.88 -7.22
C ALA A 75 -0.54 -9.44 -8.32
N ASP A 76 -0.89 -10.64 -8.79
CA ASP A 76 -0.20 -11.28 -9.88
C ASP A 76 -0.44 -10.53 -11.20
N LEU A 77 0.64 -10.20 -11.90
CA LEU A 77 0.58 -9.72 -13.27
C LEU A 77 0.60 -10.90 -14.23
N LYS A 78 -0.42 -10.97 -15.09
CA LYS A 78 -0.55 -11.98 -16.15
C LYS A 78 -0.40 -11.32 -17.52
N GLU A 79 0.22 -12.02 -18.45
CA GLU A 79 0.34 -11.55 -19.84
C GLU A 79 -1.05 -11.28 -20.44
N GLY A 80 -1.21 -10.15 -21.13
CA GLY A 80 -2.48 -9.73 -21.72
C GLY A 80 -3.53 -9.21 -20.73
N GLN A 81 -3.22 -9.10 -19.43
CA GLN A 81 -4.11 -8.52 -18.44
C GLN A 81 -4.29 -7.01 -18.64
N LYS A 82 -5.52 -6.52 -18.42
CA LYS A 82 -5.81 -5.08 -18.45
C LYS A 82 -5.26 -4.42 -17.18
N ALA A 83 -4.04 -3.87 -17.27
CA ALA A 83 -3.33 -3.24 -16.15
C ALA A 83 -4.17 -2.19 -15.40
N LYS A 84 -4.91 -1.34 -16.13
CA LYS A 84 -5.81 -0.35 -15.53
C LYS A 84 -6.87 -0.99 -14.61
N LYS A 85 -7.54 -2.06 -15.07
CA LYS A 85 -8.56 -2.75 -14.27
C LYS A 85 -7.95 -3.33 -12.99
N LEU A 86 -6.73 -3.85 -13.07
CA LEU A 86 -6.02 -4.37 -11.91
C LEU A 86 -5.72 -3.27 -10.90
N LEU A 87 -5.15 -2.15 -11.34
CA LEU A 87 -4.86 -0.99 -10.49
C LEU A 87 -6.13 -0.40 -9.87
N ASP A 88 -7.20 -0.21 -10.65
CA ASP A 88 -8.50 0.26 -10.16
C ASP A 88 -9.02 -0.67 -9.04
N THR A 89 -8.88 -1.98 -9.24
CA THR A 89 -9.30 -2.99 -8.25
C THR A 89 -8.46 -2.89 -6.97
N LEU A 90 -7.14 -2.69 -7.08
CA LEU A 90 -6.28 -2.49 -5.91
C LEU A 90 -6.64 -1.20 -5.16
N ILE A 91 -6.89 -0.09 -5.87
CA ILE A 91 -7.34 1.17 -5.27
C ILE A 91 -8.65 0.96 -4.49
N ASP A 92 -9.63 0.30 -5.12
CA ASP A 92 -10.91 -0.02 -4.47
C ASP A 92 -10.70 -0.87 -3.20
N SER A 93 -9.82 -1.88 -3.25
CA SER A 93 -9.49 -2.71 -2.09
C SER A 93 -8.84 -1.92 -0.96
N VAL A 94 -7.96 -0.97 -1.29
CA VAL A 94 -7.35 -0.05 -0.31
C VAL A 94 -8.42 0.80 0.38
N GLY A 95 -9.39 1.32 -0.38
CA GLY A 95 -10.51 2.07 0.20
C GLY A 95 -11.34 1.21 1.17
N VAL A 96 -11.73 0.00 0.74
CA VAL A 96 -12.47 -0.95 1.61
C VAL A 96 -11.70 -1.25 2.90
N PHE A 97 -10.39 -1.44 2.81
CA PHE A 97 -9.54 -1.65 3.98
C PHE A 97 -9.57 -0.45 4.92
N PHE A 98 -9.32 0.77 4.43
CA PHE A 98 -9.25 1.94 5.31
C PHE A 98 -10.62 2.37 5.86
N ASP A 99 -11.70 2.16 5.11
CA ASP A 99 -13.08 2.31 5.62
C ASP A 99 -13.31 1.38 6.82
N SER A 100 -12.91 0.12 6.71
CA SER A 100 -13.01 -0.85 7.81
C SER A 100 -12.07 -0.48 8.97
N HIS A 101 -10.84 -0.08 8.68
CA HIS A 101 -9.84 0.31 9.66
C HIS A 101 -10.32 1.46 10.55
N PHE A 102 -10.91 2.51 9.95
CA PHE A 102 -11.41 3.66 10.68
C PHE A 102 -12.81 3.45 11.27
N GLY A 103 -13.60 2.54 10.69
CA GLY A 103 -14.92 2.16 11.20
C GLY A 103 -14.88 1.20 12.39
N ASN A 104 -13.78 0.46 12.60
CA ASN A 104 -13.65 -0.49 13.70
C ASN A 104 -13.00 0.14 14.94
N THR A 105 -13.69 0.05 16.09
CA THR A 105 -13.17 0.51 17.39
C THR A 105 -12.33 -0.55 18.11
N GLU A 106 -12.39 -1.81 17.66
CA GLU A 106 -11.54 -2.88 18.17
C GLU A 106 -10.27 -2.99 17.31
N GLY A 107 -9.12 -3.14 17.98
CA GLY A 107 -7.81 -3.01 17.36
C GLY A 107 -7.64 -3.87 16.12
N ASN A 108 -7.04 -3.30 15.08
CA ASN A 108 -6.71 -4.03 13.86
C ASN A 108 -5.68 -5.13 14.16
N ASP A 109 -5.91 -6.33 13.63
CA ASP A 109 -4.95 -7.41 13.67
C ASP A 109 -3.79 -7.11 12.71
N TYR A 110 -2.68 -6.62 13.26
CA TYR A 110 -1.44 -6.43 12.49
C TYR A 110 -0.80 -7.80 12.28
N ASN A 111 -0.79 -8.26 11.03
CA ASN A 111 -0.16 -9.51 10.64
C ASN A 111 0.75 -9.27 9.43
N THR A 112 2.02 -9.58 9.62
CA THR A 112 3.06 -9.51 8.57
C THR A 112 3.07 -10.75 7.67
N SER A 113 2.23 -11.73 7.94
CA SER A 113 2.00 -12.86 7.05
C SER A 113 1.08 -12.43 5.92
N TRP A 114 1.41 -12.82 4.70
CA TRP A 114 0.55 -12.59 3.55
C TRP A 114 -0.76 -13.37 3.67
N SER A 115 -1.87 -12.65 3.64
CA SER A 115 -3.20 -13.19 3.43
C SER A 115 -3.61 -13.00 1.97
N ASN A 116 -4.56 -13.80 1.50
CA ASN A 116 -5.15 -13.63 0.17
C ASN A 116 -6.67 -13.53 0.23
N GLU A 117 -7.23 -12.79 -0.72
CA GLU A 117 -8.67 -12.65 -0.90
C GLU A 117 -8.99 -12.52 -2.39
N THR A 118 -10.20 -12.89 -2.79
CA THR A 118 -10.70 -12.61 -4.14
C THR A 118 -11.60 -11.38 -4.11
N PHE A 119 -11.14 -10.29 -4.70
CA PHE A 119 -11.90 -9.03 -4.80
C PHE A 119 -12.19 -8.71 -6.27
N ARG A 120 -13.47 -8.52 -6.63
CA ARG A 120 -13.92 -8.27 -8.02
C ARG A 120 -13.36 -9.26 -9.07
N ASN A 121 -13.30 -10.55 -8.71
CA ASN A 121 -12.72 -11.65 -9.50
C ASN A 121 -11.21 -11.53 -9.78
N ILE A 122 -10.50 -10.77 -8.96
CA ILE A 122 -9.05 -10.67 -8.97
C ILE A 122 -8.55 -11.17 -7.61
N GLU A 123 -7.61 -12.11 -7.64
CA GLU A 123 -6.92 -12.53 -6.43
C GLU A 123 -5.93 -11.43 -6.03
N ILE A 124 -6.11 -10.90 -4.83
CA ILE A 124 -5.24 -9.93 -4.20
C ILE A 124 -4.57 -10.60 -2.99
N PHE A 125 -3.35 -10.17 -2.71
CA PHE A 125 -2.58 -10.59 -1.56
C PHE A 125 -2.29 -9.35 -0.73
N TYR A 126 -2.44 -9.42 0.58
CA TYR A 126 -2.18 -8.28 1.42
C TYR A 126 -1.57 -8.68 2.77
N GLN A 127 -0.90 -7.72 3.39
CA GLN A 127 -0.45 -7.78 4.78
C GLN A 127 -0.67 -6.40 5.41
N VAL A 128 -0.90 -6.40 6.72
CA VAL A 128 -1.13 -5.18 7.50
C VAL A 128 -0.06 -5.11 8.57
N SER A 129 0.79 -4.10 8.48
CA SER A 129 1.97 -3.97 9.32
C SER A 129 2.04 -2.59 9.98
N ARG A 130 3.07 -2.44 10.82
CA ARG A 130 3.49 -1.16 11.43
C ARG A 130 4.78 -0.63 10.77
N GLU A 131 5.08 -1.07 9.56
CA GLU A 131 6.29 -0.68 8.85
C GLU A 131 6.20 0.77 8.37
N ASN A 132 7.22 1.57 8.65
CA ASN A 132 7.35 2.91 8.10
C ASN A 132 7.99 2.84 6.71
N ILE A 133 7.16 2.94 5.67
CA ILE A 133 7.60 2.73 4.28
C ILE A 133 8.63 3.76 3.80
N LEU A 134 8.66 4.96 4.41
CA LEU A 134 9.66 5.98 4.08
C LEU A 134 11.03 5.62 4.66
N LEU A 135 11.08 4.98 5.84
CA LEU A 135 12.33 4.45 6.38
C LEU A 135 12.81 3.26 5.57
N THR A 136 11.90 2.40 5.11
CA THR A 136 12.24 1.28 4.21
C THR A 136 12.85 1.78 2.91
N LEU A 137 12.27 2.81 2.29
CA LEU A 137 12.82 3.42 1.09
C LEU A 137 14.22 3.99 1.32
N LYS A 138 14.42 4.75 2.40
CA LYS A 138 15.75 5.29 2.76
C LYS A 138 16.79 4.20 3.01
N ALA A 139 16.39 3.08 3.62
CA ALA A 139 17.28 1.95 3.83
C ALA A 139 17.67 1.30 2.51
N ASP A 140 16.72 1.11 1.59
CA ASP A 140 16.98 0.57 0.25
C ASP A 140 17.92 1.49 -0.56
N GLU A 141 17.83 2.83 -0.40
CA GLU A 141 18.77 3.79 -1.01
C GLU A 141 20.22 3.65 -0.49
N LEU A 142 20.41 3.25 0.78
CA LEU A 142 21.75 3.09 1.39
C LEU A 142 22.45 1.79 1.00
N LEU A 143 21.69 0.80 0.51
CA LEU A 143 22.20 -0.52 0.13
C LEU A 143 22.59 -0.60 -1.36
N LYS A 144 22.37 0.48 -2.12
CA LYS A 144 22.81 0.64 -3.51
C LYS A 144 24.20 1.26 -3.58
#